data_AF-A0A392NZI6-F1
#
_entry.id   AF-A0A392NZI6-F1
#
_cell.length_a   1.000
_cell.length_b   1.000
_cell.length_c   1.000
_cell.angle_alpha   90.00
_cell.angle_beta   90.00
_cell.angle_gamma   90.00
#
_symmetry.space_group_name_H-M   'P 1'
#
loop_
_entity.id
_entity.type
_entity.pdbx_description
1 polymer ?
#
loop_
_entity_poly.entity_id
_entity_poly.type
_entity_poly.pdbx_seq_one_letter_code
_entity_poly.pdbx_strand_id
1 'polypeptide(L)' 'MEGINRRLCSNIWGSDDFEFVVKDAEGRAGGILMVWNKNSFILQAVSILEYAILVRGIWVKDNVQ' A
#
# COMPACT_ATOMS: atom_id res chain seq x y z
N MET A 1 0.53 -9.71 18.37
CA MET A 1 0.88 -9.95 16.96
C MET A 1 1.38 -8.61 16.43
N GLU A 2 2.66 -8.49 16.10
CA GLU A 2 3.18 -7.24 15.52
C GLU A 2 2.45 -6.99 14.20
N GLY A 3 1.73 -5.87 14.12
CA GLY A 3 1.07 -5.47 12.89
C GLY A 3 2.09 -5.06 11.83
N ILE A 4 1.67 -5.10 10.57
CA ILE A 4 2.44 -4.53 9.46
C ILE A 4 2.76 -3.07 9.78
N ASN A 5 4.03 -2.71 9.72
CA ASN A 5 4.51 -1.35 9.98
C ASN A 5 5.49 -0.89 8.89
N ARG A 6 5.79 0.40 8.86
CA ARG A 6 6.64 1.01 7.82
C ARG A 6 8.03 0.38 7.75
N ARG A 7 8.64 0.00 8.89
CA ARG A 7 9.98 -0.63 8.90
C ARG A 7 9.96 -2.00 8.22
N LEU A 8 8.94 -2.81 8.52
CA LEU A 8 8.77 -4.10 7.86
C LEU A 8 8.53 -3.91 6.35
N CYS A 9 7.67 -2.97 5.96
CA CYS A 9 7.41 -2.69 4.55
C CYS A 9 8.65 -2.16 3.82
N SER A 10 9.46 -1.32 4.47
CA SER A 10 10.73 -0.82 3.92
C SER A 10 11.70 -1.97 3.65
N ASN A 11 11.81 -2.93 4.58
CA ASN A 11 12.63 -4.13 4.39
C ASN A 11 12.13 -5.02 3.24
N ILE A 12 10.81 -5.13 3.03
CA ILE A 12 10.21 -5.91 1.93
C ILE A 12 10.41 -5.20 0.59
N TRP A 13 10.22 -3.89 0.56
CA TRP A 13 10.30 -3.07 -0.65
C TRP A 13 11.73 -2.81 -1.10
N GLY A 14 12.67 -2.70 -0.15
CA GLY A 14 14.08 -2.40 -0.40
C GLY A 14 14.43 -0.91 -0.43
N SER A 15 13.48 -0.01 -0.12
CA SER A 15 13.72 1.43 0.04
C SER A 15 12.62 2.08 0.89
N ASP A 16 12.80 3.36 1.25
CA ASP A 16 11.77 4.19 1.92
C ASP A 16 10.89 5.00 0.94
N ASP A 17 11.02 4.74 -0.37
CA ASP A 17 10.28 5.42 -1.44
C ASP A 17 8.99 4.70 -1.81
N PHE A 18 8.21 4.38 -0.77
CA PHE A 18 6.92 3.75 -0.92
C PHE A 18 5.88 4.36 0.03
N GLU A 19 4.63 4.12 -0.34
CA GLU A 19 3.49 4.15 0.56
C GLU A 19 2.81 2.79 0.56
N PHE A 20 2.03 2.52 1.61
CA PHE A 20 1.35 1.24 1.76
C PHE A 20 0.01 1.37 2.47
N VAL A 21 -0.86 0.40 2.22
CA VAL A 21 -2.12 0.20 2.94
C VAL A 21 -2.22 -1.28 3.29
N VAL A 22 -2.71 -1.54 4.50
CA VAL A 22 -2.95 -2.90 4.99
C VAL A 22 -4.42 -3.08 5.33
N LYS A 23 -4.94 -4.27 5.03
CA LYS A 23 -6.19 -4.80 5.59
C LYS A 23 -5.87 -6.12 6.26
N ASP A 24 -6.10 -6.21 7.57
CA ASP A 24 -6.01 -7.47 8.28
C ASP A 24 -7.20 -8.39 7.91
N ALA A 25 -6.95 -9.70 7.93
CA ALA A 25 -8.03 -10.68 7.81
C ALA A 25 -8.88 -10.69 9.09
N GLU A 26 -10.20 -10.71 8.92
CA GLU A 26 -11.14 -10.79 10.03
C GLU A 26 -11.41 -12.26 10.38
N GLY A 27 -10.97 -12.68 11.58
CA GLY A 27 -11.22 -14.02 12.12
C GLY A 27 -10.44 -15.17 11.47
N ARG A 28 -9.51 -14.88 10.55
CA ARG A 28 -8.66 -15.88 9.85
C ARG A 28 -7.23 -15.38 9.73
N ALA A 29 -6.28 -16.27 9.45
CA ALA A 29 -4.92 -15.90 9.10
C ALA A 29 -4.87 -15.26 7.70
N GLY A 30 -4.02 -14.24 7.52
CA GLY A 30 -3.80 -13.56 6.24
C GLY A 30 -4.12 -12.07 6.31
N GLY A 31 -4.43 -11.49 5.15
CA GLY A 31 -4.67 -10.06 4.98
C GLY A 31 -4.27 -9.61 3.58
N ILE A 32 -4.48 -8.33 3.29
CA ILE A 32 -4.03 -7.70 2.05
C ILE A 32 -3.03 -6.63 2.42
N LEU A 33 -1.83 -6.73 1.84
CA LEU A 33 -0.83 -5.68 1.85
C LEU A 33 -0.73 -5.11 0.44
N MET A 34 -1.00 -3.81 0.30
CA MET A 34 -0.77 -3.07 -0.94
C MET A 34 0.37 -2.08 -0.72
N VAL A 35 1.39 -2.13 -1.57
CA VAL A 35 2.58 -1.27 -1.53
C VAL A 35 2.83 -0.72 -2.92
N TRP A 36 3.23 0.55 -3.02
CA TRP A 36 3.56 1.16 -4.31
C TRP A 36 4.65 2.22 -4.16
N ASN A 37 5.34 2.53 -5.26
CA ASN A 37 6.27 3.64 -5.32
C ASN A 37 5.53 4.97 -5.16
N LYS A 38 5.84 5.71 -4.10
CA LYS A 38 5.17 6.99 -3.77
C LYS A 38 5.40 8.09 -4.81
N ASN A 39 6.47 7.95 -5.61
CA ASN A 39 6.81 8.88 -6.68
C ASN A 39 6.04 8.59 -7.98
N SER A 40 5.54 7.36 -8.16
CA SER A 40 4.77 6.97 -9.35
C SER A 40 3.26 7.13 -9.17
N PHE A 41 2.77 7.10 -7.91
CA PHE A 41 1.34 7.21 -7.61
C PHE A 41 1.09 7.98 -6.32
N ILE A 42 0.40 9.11 -6.44
CA ILE A 42 0.01 9.95 -5.31
C ILE A 42 -1.37 9.51 -4.84
N LEU A 43 -1.43 8.95 -3.64
CA LEU A 43 -2.67 8.51 -3.00
C LEU A 43 -3.54 9.72 -2.64
N GLN A 44 -4.83 9.64 -2.96
CA GLN A 44 -5.83 10.64 -2.58
C GLN A 44 -6.85 10.09 -1.58
N ALA A 45 -7.25 8.82 -1.74
CA ALA A 45 -8.21 8.19 -0.86
C ALA A 45 -8.04 6.68 -0.86
N VAL A 46 -8.45 6.08 0.26
CA VAL A 46 -8.49 4.63 0.47
C VAL A 46 -9.88 4.24 0.93
N SER A 47 -10.37 3.10 0.45
CA SER A 47 -11.56 2.45 0.97
C SER A 47 -11.23 0.99 1.24
N ILE A 48 -11.37 0.58 2.50
CA ILE A 48 -11.20 -0.82 2.91
C ILE A 48 -12.57 -1.48 2.86
N LEU A 49 -12.70 -2.47 1.99
CA LEU A 49 -13.90 -3.29 1.83
C LEU A 49 -13.65 -4.66 2.47
N GLU A 50 -14.71 -5.45 2.67
CA GLU A 50 -14.65 -6.76 3.34
C GLU A 50 -13.57 -7.69 2.75
N TYR A 51 -13.44 -7.71 1.42
CA TYR A 51 -12.51 -8.57 0.67
C TYR A 51 -11.57 -7.80 -0.27
N ALA A 52 -11.47 -6.48 -0.15
CA ALA A 52 -10.67 -5.67 -1.07
C ALA A 52 -10.12 -4.39 -0.44
N ILE A 53 -9.04 -3.87 -1.03
CA ILE A 53 -8.55 -2.52 -0.80
C ILE A 53 -8.77 -1.75 -2.11
N LEU A 54 -9.53 -0.66 -2.03
CA LEU A 54 -9.65 0.30 -3.12
C LEU A 54 -8.76 1.50 -2.83
N VAL A 55 -7.82 1.78 -3.73
CA VAL A 55 -7.02 3.01 -3.70
C VAL A 55 -7.40 3.91 -4.86
N ARG A 56 -7.56 5.20 -4.58
CA ARG A 56 -7.76 6.24 -5.59
C ARG A 56 -6.63 7.25 -5.48
N GLY A 57 -6.09 7.63 -6.61
CA GLY A 57 -4.98 8.56 -6.68
C GLY A 57 -4.62 8.94 -8.10
N ILE A 58 -3.53 9.68 -8.22
CA ILE A 58 -3.02 10.20 -9.49
C ILE A 58 -1.75 9.44 -9.84
N TRP A 59 -1.72 8.87 -11.05
CA TRP A 59 -0.48 8.37 -11.63
C TRP A 59 0.39 9.54 -12.06
N VAL A 60 1.58 9.63 -11.46
CA VAL A 60 2.59 10.58 -11.87
C VAL A 60 3.29 9.95 -13.07
N LYS A 61 2.96 10.43 -14.28
CA LYS A 61 3.71 10.04 -15.47
C LYS A 61 5.13 10.58 -15.32
N ASP A 62 6.11 9.70 -15.23
CA ASP A 62 7.48 10.07 -15.58
C ASP A 62 7.48 10.36 -17.08
N ASN A 63 7.53 11.65 -17.44
CA ASN A 63 7.79 12.18 -18.78
C ASN A 63 7.46 11.23 -19.95
N VAL A 64 6.20 11.23 -20.40
CA VAL A 64 5.92 10.86 -21.78
C VAL A 64 6.42 12.04 -22.64
N GLN A 65 7.69 11.97 -23.05
CA GLN A 65 8.16 12.66 -24.25
C GLN A 65 7.55 11.98 -25.49
#